data_AF-A0A401MU01-F1
#
_entry.id   AF-A0A401MU01-F1
#
_cell.length_a   1.000
_cell.length_b   1.000
_cell.length_c   1.000
_cell.angle_alpha   90.00
_cell.angle_beta   90.00
_cell.angle_gamma   90.00
#
_symmetry.space_group_name_H-M   'P 1'
#
loop_
_entity.id
_entity.type
_entity.pdbx_description
1 polymer ?
#
loop_
_entity_poly.entity_id
_entity_poly.type
_entity_poly.pdbx_seq_one_letter_code
_entity_poly.pdbx_strand_id
1 'polypeptide(L)'
;MGTPRIPKPKDSTQRELWRRANGMCQKCGCELDPGRRGPAPTAEVAHIRALRNGGARAVPGLSIEERNSIDNLILLCPQCHDLVDKDEGKYTISALLKIKAENEERAAALRQSGQSWRMRFASIDYLNLPRVAAMPGANVLLKAAEEVSLDIERPFREQGATSGFFIAKIHPLFAVWDARATQLTDETVAHVQHGQMVAFEQSMRARNTSSLPVMPKSMSWENAPQLVCTVGKRKVRIRFDADWITTATPVVDIKSAARRSVVYAGLGQVVGITDTEIFVSARLFGQPQTSESAMWDYLKSSRNPGPDTLLVDDFVNELSTLQQPPSKPVLNHGATELKTVALHFDEDAVIPEQIERELFAQILRVVPEFRRDVRVAVYSMPLTRVAKSGVIVPSDVAVGILAAKRDLWKTLAVPEMTTLIHYKNVAIAKVEGVSIQQADDLHSVMKEVSSSYAGAVEVDLELDAHRLIYEDVARYRLVQSDLRLLWSELERALSGDDIDDKLSEWEASGLFGQVSWEDGPGLHDAEIRALGNEFVRWLAEDDNR
;
A
#
# COMPACT_ATOMS: atom_id res chain seq x y z
N MET A 1 -8.22 52.79 -9.78
CA MET A 1 -7.16 51.75 -9.85
C MET A 1 -7.59 50.61 -8.95
N GLY A 2 -7.88 49.43 -9.53
CA GLY A 2 -8.19 48.25 -8.71
C GLY A 2 -6.95 47.84 -7.93
N THR A 3 -7.08 47.57 -6.63
CA THR A 3 -6.01 46.98 -5.83
C THR A 3 -5.50 45.72 -6.54
N PRO A 4 -4.19 45.59 -6.83
CA PRO A 4 -3.67 44.41 -7.51
C PRO A 4 -4.05 43.15 -6.71
N ARG A 5 -4.71 42.20 -7.36
CA ARG A 5 -5.05 40.90 -6.77
C ARG A 5 -3.73 40.19 -6.45
N ILE A 6 -3.47 39.99 -5.16
CA ILE A 6 -2.27 39.30 -4.71
C ILE A 6 -2.41 37.81 -5.08
N PRO A 7 -1.39 37.16 -5.68
CA PRO A 7 -1.46 35.77 -6.09
C PRO A 7 -1.70 34.85 -4.89
N LYS A 8 -2.59 33.87 -5.06
CA LYS A 8 -2.83 32.81 -4.07
C LYS A 8 -1.66 31.79 -4.09
N PRO A 9 -1.42 31.05 -3.00
CA PRO A 9 -0.52 29.90 -3.01
C PRO A 9 -0.93 28.89 -4.08
N LYS A 10 0.07 28.25 -4.72
CA LYS A 10 -0.15 27.18 -5.70
C LYS A 10 -0.88 26.00 -5.06
N ASP A 11 -1.66 25.25 -5.84
CA ASP A 11 -2.43 24.10 -5.33
C ASP A 11 -1.52 23.01 -4.76
N SER A 12 -0.32 22.83 -5.32
CA SER A 12 0.69 21.91 -4.77
C SER A 12 1.15 22.33 -3.37
N THR A 13 1.36 23.63 -3.14
CA THR A 13 1.70 24.17 -1.81
C THR A 13 0.55 23.99 -0.83
N GLN A 14 -0.69 24.20 -1.27
CA GLN A 14 -1.87 23.99 -0.43
C GLN A 14 -2.02 22.51 -0.04
N ARG A 15 -1.90 21.58 -0.99
CA ARG A 15 -1.92 20.13 -0.70
C ARG A 15 -0.81 19.73 0.27
N GLU A 16 0.40 20.28 0.10
CA GLU A 16 1.50 20.04 1.03
C GLU A 16 1.19 20.55 2.45
N LEU A 17 0.62 21.75 2.57
CA LEU A 17 0.20 22.29 3.87
C LEU A 17 -0.84 21.40 4.55
N TRP A 18 -1.84 20.94 3.79
CA TRP A 18 -2.85 20.00 4.27
C TRP A 18 -2.24 18.68 4.75
N ARG A 19 -1.27 18.14 4.01
CA ARG A 19 -0.54 16.92 4.37
C ARG A 19 0.27 17.10 5.65
N ARG A 20 1.01 18.22 5.79
CA ARG A 20 1.81 18.53 6.98
C ARG A 20 0.95 18.77 8.22
N ALA A 21 -0.19 19.43 8.06
CA ALA A 21 -1.18 19.65 9.12
C ALA A 21 -2.02 18.40 9.44
N ASN A 22 -1.85 17.31 8.69
CA ASN A 22 -2.63 16.07 8.80
C ASN A 22 -4.15 16.31 8.71
N GLY A 23 -4.58 17.33 7.94
CA GLY A 23 -5.98 17.74 7.85
C GLY A 23 -6.60 18.28 9.15
N MET A 24 -5.78 18.74 10.09
CA MET A 24 -6.21 19.28 11.39
C MET A 24 -5.77 20.73 11.53
N CYS A 25 -6.48 21.52 12.35
CA CYS A 25 -6.03 22.85 12.70
C CYS A 25 -4.69 22.77 13.43
N GLN A 26 -3.68 23.48 12.93
CA GLN A 26 -2.33 23.41 13.50
C GLN A 26 -2.25 23.98 14.92
N LYS A 27 -3.24 24.79 15.33
CA LYS A 27 -3.32 25.38 16.67
C LYS A 27 -4.15 24.57 17.66
N CYS A 28 -5.42 24.25 17.35
CA CYS A 28 -6.31 23.56 18.31
C CYS A 28 -6.49 22.07 18.03
N GLY A 29 -5.98 21.57 16.90
CA GLY A 29 -6.09 20.17 16.52
C GLY A 29 -7.51 19.72 16.14
N CYS A 30 -8.48 20.61 15.93
CA CYS A 30 -9.78 20.18 15.40
C CYS A 30 -9.64 19.68 13.96
N GLU A 31 -10.51 18.74 13.55
CA GLU A 31 -10.62 18.33 12.15
C GLU A 31 -10.93 19.53 11.26
N LEU A 32 -10.37 19.57 10.05
CA LEU A 32 -10.67 20.59 9.04
C LEU A 32 -11.29 19.96 7.80
N ASP A 33 -12.19 20.72 7.16
CA ASP A 33 -12.78 20.35 5.89
C ASP A 33 -12.09 21.07 4.72
N PRO A 34 -11.55 20.34 3.72
CA PRO A 34 -11.03 20.95 2.49
C PRO A 34 -12.14 21.44 1.55
N GLY A 35 -13.40 21.02 1.75
CA GLY A 35 -14.56 21.45 0.98
C GLY A 35 -15.33 22.62 1.60
N ARG A 36 -16.41 23.05 0.93
CA ARG A 36 -17.27 24.17 1.37
C ARG A 36 -18.45 23.75 2.26
N ARG A 37 -18.67 22.45 2.46
CA ARG A 37 -19.84 21.92 3.19
C ARG A 37 -19.45 20.65 3.94
N GLY A 38 -19.36 20.75 5.27
CA GLY A 38 -19.09 19.63 6.17
C GLY A 38 -19.21 20.03 7.65
N PRO A 39 -19.10 19.06 8.58
CA PRO A 39 -19.14 19.32 10.04
C PRO A 39 -17.88 19.96 10.60
N ALA A 40 -16.76 19.73 9.92
CA ALA A 40 -15.49 20.27 10.33
C ALA A 40 -15.43 21.75 9.90
N PRO A 41 -14.83 22.62 10.71
CA PRO A 41 -14.55 23.97 10.27
C PRO A 41 -13.80 23.96 8.93
N THR A 42 -14.21 24.80 7.98
CA THR A 42 -13.45 25.01 6.74
C THR A 42 -12.06 25.51 7.10
N ALA A 43 -11.02 24.97 6.46
CA ALA A 43 -9.68 25.45 6.71
C ALA A 43 -9.46 26.85 6.14
N GLU A 44 -8.70 27.66 6.86
CA GLU A 44 -8.18 28.93 6.40
C GLU A 44 -6.66 28.85 6.37
N VAL A 45 -6.10 29.15 5.20
CA VAL A 45 -4.65 29.26 5.00
C VAL A 45 -4.25 30.66 5.44
N ALA A 46 -3.59 30.76 6.60
CA ALA A 46 -3.10 32.02 7.13
C ALA A 46 -1.62 32.21 6.83
N HIS A 47 -1.22 33.48 6.65
CA HIS A 47 0.18 33.86 6.53
C HIS A 47 0.78 34.16 7.90
N ILE A 48 1.88 33.50 8.24
CA ILE A 48 2.62 33.76 9.49
C ILE A 48 3.24 35.17 9.46
N ARG A 49 3.98 35.48 8.38
CA ARG A 49 4.41 36.84 8.04
C ARG A 49 3.45 37.40 7.01
N ALA A 50 2.97 38.64 7.23
CA ALA A 50 1.88 39.21 6.47
C ALA A 50 2.04 39.08 4.95
N LEU A 51 0.93 38.89 4.23
CA LEU A 51 0.92 38.94 2.77
C LEU A 51 1.15 40.37 2.22
N ARG A 52 0.85 41.41 3.00
CA ARG A 52 1.01 42.83 2.62
C ARG A 52 2.01 43.53 3.54
N ASN A 53 2.73 44.52 3.02
CA ASN A 53 3.68 45.33 3.81
C ASN A 53 3.04 46.13 4.96
N GLY A 54 1.72 46.31 4.96
CA GLY A 54 0.97 46.93 6.06
C GLY A 54 0.03 45.98 6.79
N GLY A 55 0.20 44.67 6.65
CA GLY A 55 -0.60 43.67 7.37
C GLY A 55 -0.01 43.30 8.72
N ALA A 56 -0.79 42.56 9.51
CA ALA A 56 -0.37 41.99 10.80
C ALA A 56 0.95 41.22 10.67
N ARG A 57 1.97 41.57 11.47
CA ARG A 57 3.33 40.96 11.38
C ARG A 57 4.02 41.14 10.02
N ALA A 58 3.86 42.30 9.38
CA ALA A 58 4.51 42.58 8.10
C ALA A 58 6.04 42.61 8.20
N VAL A 59 6.69 41.93 7.26
CA VAL A 59 8.14 41.99 7.04
C VAL A 59 8.36 42.60 5.65
N PRO A 60 8.72 43.89 5.56
CA PRO A 60 9.01 44.54 4.29
C PRO A 60 10.15 43.81 3.55
N GLY A 61 10.07 43.77 2.22
CA GLY A 61 11.10 43.16 1.37
C GLY A 61 10.87 41.70 0.98
N LEU A 62 9.93 40.98 1.61
CA LEU A 62 9.58 39.62 1.17
C LEU A 62 8.87 39.62 -0.19
N SER A 63 9.36 38.76 -1.08
CA SER A 63 8.73 38.42 -2.36
C SER A 63 7.38 37.72 -2.18
N ILE A 64 6.60 37.63 -3.25
CA ILE A 64 5.30 36.94 -3.22
C ILE A 64 5.52 35.43 -3.02
N GLU A 65 6.58 34.90 -3.63
CA GLU A 65 7.01 33.51 -3.54
C GLU A 65 7.36 33.13 -2.09
N GLU A 66 8.14 33.97 -1.39
CA GLU A 66 8.46 33.76 0.02
C GLU A 66 7.22 33.86 0.92
N ARG A 67 6.33 34.82 0.64
CA ARG A 67 5.07 34.95 1.39
C ARG A 67 4.17 33.73 1.21
N ASN A 68 4.10 33.19 0.01
CA ASN A 68 3.30 32.00 -0.31
C ASN A 68 4.06 30.68 -0.15
N SER A 69 5.27 30.72 0.43
CA SER A 69 6.05 29.51 0.71
C SER A 69 5.40 28.66 1.80
N ILE A 70 5.58 27.35 1.72
CA ILE A 70 5.05 26.41 2.71
C ILE A 70 5.47 26.73 4.15
N ASP A 71 6.66 27.30 4.32
CA ASP A 71 7.22 27.67 5.62
C ASP A 71 6.58 28.92 6.22
N ASN A 72 5.94 29.75 5.39
CA ASN A 72 5.22 30.95 5.84
C ASN A 72 3.70 30.75 5.98
N LEU A 73 3.18 29.55 5.66
CA LEU A 73 1.76 29.26 5.74
C LEU A 73 1.43 28.37 6.94
N ILE A 74 0.30 28.65 7.59
CA ILE A 74 -0.26 27.85 8.69
C ILE A 74 -1.75 27.57 8.42
N LEU A 75 -2.20 26.35 8.70
CA LEU A 75 -3.57 25.90 8.48
C LEU A 75 -4.40 26.01 9.77
N LEU A 76 -5.42 26.87 9.76
CA LEU A 76 -6.23 27.17 10.94
C LEU A 76 -7.72 26.93 10.68
N CYS A 77 -8.49 26.63 11.73
CA CYS A 77 -9.95 26.78 11.66
C CYS A 77 -10.32 28.26 11.80
N PRO A 78 -11.54 28.68 11.40
CA PRO A 78 -11.93 30.09 11.41
C PRO A 78 -11.84 30.73 12.79
N GLN A 79 -12.18 30.00 13.85
CA GLN A 79 -12.01 30.48 15.22
C GLN A 79 -10.55 30.71 15.61
N CYS A 80 -9.65 29.82 15.21
CA CYS A 80 -8.22 30.01 15.50
C CYS A 80 -7.60 31.09 14.63
N HIS A 81 -8.05 31.23 13.39
CA HIS A 81 -7.63 32.30 12.49
C HIS A 81 -8.00 33.67 13.07
N ASP A 82 -9.27 33.86 13.45
CA ASP A 82 -9.77 35.07 14.10
C ASP A 82 -8.98 35.45 15.37
N LEU A 83 -8.61 34.45 16.19
CA LEU A 83 -7.82 34.66 17.40
C LEU A 83 -6.40 35.13 17.08
N VAL A 84 -5.78 34.55 16.05
CA VAL A 84 -4.41 34.88 15.61
C VAL A 84 -4.33 36.27 14.99
N ASP A 85 -5.39 36.69 14.30
CA ASP A 85 -5.48 38.01 13.67
C ASP A 85 -5.74 39.13 14.69
N LYS A 86 -6.52 38.87 15.74
CA LYS A 86 -6.90 39.90 16.74
C LYS A 86 -5.83 40.18 17.80
N ASP A 87 -4.86 39.30 17.99
CA ASP A 87 -3.86 39.41 19.06
C ASP A 87 -2.43 39.20 18.54
N GLU A 88 -1.96 40.17 17.76
CA GLU A 88 -0.61 40.15 17.15
C GLU A 88 0.52 40.12 18.20
N GLY A 89 0.28 40.69 19.38
CA GLY A 89 1.24 40.72 20.48
C GLY A 89 1.49 39.34 21.08
N LYS A 90 0.43 38.53 21.22
CA LYS A 90 0.53 37.14 21.68
C LYS A 90 0.97 36.20 20.57
N TYR A 91 0.40 36.33 19.38
CA TYR A 91 0.69 35.47 18.23
C TYR A 91 1.75 36.12 17.35
N THR A 92 2.96 36.27 17.88
CA THR A 92 4.12 36.75 17.14
C THR A 92 4.54 35.76 16.05
N ILE A 93 5.40 36.19 15.12
CA ILE A 93 5.98 35.32 14.08
C ILE A 93 6.62 34.07 14.70
N SER A 94 7.42 34.24 15.77
CA SER A 94 8.08 33.11 16.45
C SER A 94 7.09 32.17 17.13
N ALA A 95 6.02 32.69 17.73
CA ALA A 95 4.98 31.88 18.35
C ALA A 95 4.23 31.01 17.31
N LEU A 96 3.89 31.60 16.15
CA LEU A 96 3.21 30.86 15.07
C LEU A 96 4.11 29.82 14.41
N LEU A 97 5.39 30.14 14.20
CA LEU A 97 6.38 29.17 13.71
C LEU A 97 6.52 27.99 14.68
N LYS A 98 6.54 28.26 15.99
CA LYS A 98 6.58 27.22 17.02
C LYS A 98 5.33 26.34 16.98
N ILE A 99 4.13 26.93 16.95
CA ILE A 99 2.85 26.19 16.84
C ILE A 99 2.84 25.30 15.59
N LYS A 100 3.27 25.82 14.45
CA LYS A 100 3.38 25.06 13.20
C LYS A 100 4.33 23.89 13.36
N ALA A 101 5.55 24.13 13.85
CA ALA A 101 6.58 23.11 13.99
C ALA A 101 6.15 21.97 14.93
N GLU A 102 5.63 22.29 16.12
CA GLU A 102 5.14 21.30 17.10
C GLU A 102 4.01 20.44 16.51
N ASN A 103 3.10 21.05 15.75
CA ASN A 103 2.02 20.33 15.09
C ASN A 103 2.53 19.39 13.99
N GLU A 104 3.43 19.86 13.13
CA GLU A 104 3.98 19.09 12.02
C GLU A 104 4.83 17.92 12.50
N GLU A 105 5.60 18.10 13.57
CA GLU A 105 6.36 17.05 14.24
C GLU A 105 5.43 15.97 14.80
N ARG A 106 4.40 16.36 15.55
CA ARG A 106 3.39 15.43 16.07
C ARG A 106 2.67 14.69 14.94
N ALA A 107 2.32 15.39 13.86
CA ALA A 107 1.68 14.80 12.69
C ALA A 107 2.59 13.81 11.95
N ALA A 108 3.90 14.07 11.89
CA ALA A 108 4.88 13.13 11.35
C ALA A 108 4.99 11.87 12.22
N ALA A 109 5.12 12.03 13.55
CA ALA A 109 5.19 10.92 14.49
C ALA A 109 3.96 10.01 14.43
N LEU A 110 2.75 10.59 14.37
CA LEU A 110 1.50 9.83 14.22
C LEU A 110 1.39 9.05 12.90
N ARG A 111 2.02 9.53 11.82
CA ARG A 111 2.05 8.79 10.55
C ARG A 111 3.05 7.63 10.59
N GLN A 112 4.17 7.83 11.30
CA GLN A 112 5.21 6.81 11.45
C GLN A 112 4.76 5.67 12.38
N SER A 113 3.88 5.93 13.35
CA SER A 113 3.35 4.91 14.26
C SER A 113 2.37 3.92 13.62
N GLY A 114 1.82 4.23 12.43
CA GLY A 114 1.00 3.30 11.65
C GLY A 114 1.86 2.30 10.87
N GLN A 115 1.27 1.16 10.51
CA GLN A 115 1.86 0.16 9.62
C GLN A 115 1.29 0.31 8.20
N SER A 116 1.93 -0.32 7.21
CA SER A 116 1.37 -0.43 5.85
C SER A 116 -0.01 -1.08 5.93
N TRP A 117 -1.02 -0.41 5.39
CA TRP A 117 -2.37 -0.90 5.26
C TRP A 117 -2.71 -1.08 3.78
N ARG A 118 -3.24 -2.25 3.44
CA ARG A 118 -3.70 -2.61 2.09
C ARG A 118 -5.03 -3.35 2.24
N MET A 119 -5.89 -3.30 1.23
CA MET A 119 -7.21 -3.94 1.30
C MET A 119 -7.73 -4.34 -0.09
N ARG A 120 -8.33 -5.53 -0.17
CA ARG A 120 -9.19 -5.91 -1.31
C ARG A 120 -10.64 -5.65 -0.95
N PHE A 121 -11.30 -4.82 -1.73
CA PHE A 121 -12.73 -4.54 -1.60
C PHE A 121 -13.53 -5.42 -2.55
N ALA A 122 -14.73 -5.83 -2.15
CA ALA A 122 -15.79 -6.25 -3.07
C ALA A 122 -16.53 -5.02 -3.62
N SER A 123 -16.68 -3.99 -2.77
CA SER A 123 -17.23 -2.70 -3.15
C SER A 123 -16.54 -1.58 -2.38
N ILE A 124 -16.30 -0.45 -3.04
CA ILE A 124 -15.86 0.77 -2.39
C ILE A 124 -17.10 1.62 -2.17
N ASP A 125 -17.53 1.75 -0.92
CA ASP A 125 -18.81 2.35 -0.58
C ASP A 125 -18.69 3.86 -0.36
N TYR A 126 -17.54 4.29 0.18
CA TYR A 126 -17.26 5.69 0.52
C TYR A 126 -15.81 6.03 0.24
N LEU A 127 -15.58 7.20 -0.36
CA LEU A 127 -14.23 7.74 -0.60
C LEU A 127 -14.23 9.27 -0.60
N ASN A 128 -13.74 9.88 0.48
CA ASN A 128 -13.62 11.33 0.58
C ASN A 128 -12.37 11.81 -0.15
N LEU A 129 -12.50 12.11 -1.44
CA LEU A 129 -11.38 12.46 -2.31
C LEU A 129 -10.57 13.67 -1.84
N PRO A 130 -11.17 14.81 -1.45
CA PRO A 130 -10.41 15.94 -0.94
C PRO A 130 -9.53 15.57 0.25
N ARG A 131 -10.07 14.74 1.15
CA ARG A 131 -9.38 14.29 2.35
C ARG A 131 -8.32 13.24 2.08
N VAL A 132 -8.55 12.36 1.10
CA VAL A 132 -7.58 11.34 0.70
C VAL A 132 -6.46 11.96 -0.14
N ALA A 133 -6.74 12.95 -0.98
CA ALA A 133 -5.74 13.69 -1.75
C ALA A 133 -4.68 14.38 -0.87
N ALA A 134 -5.04 14.70 0.38
CA ALA A 134 -4.14 15.24 1.39
C ALA A 134 -3.27 14.19 2.11
N MET A 135 -3.47 12.89 1.85
CA MET A 135 -2.70 11.81 2.48
C MET A 135 -1.41 11.51 1.69
N PRO A 136 -0.36 11.00 2.35
CA PRO A 136 0.78 10.38 1.66
C PRO A 136 0.33 9.24 0.74
N GLY A 137 1.00 9.08 -0.40
CA GLY A 137 0.70 8.00 -1.37
C GLY A 137 -0.54 8.23 -2.24
N ALA A 138 -1.32 9.30 -2.03
CA ALA A 138 -2.54 9.56 -2.78
C ALA A 138 -2.32 9.92 -4.27
N ASN A 139 -1.07 10.13 -4.70
CA ASN A 139 -0.73 10.48 -6.08
C ASN A 139 -1.26 9.46 -7.10
N VAL A 140 -1.29 8.18 -6.73
CA VAL A 140 -1.83 7.10 -7.58
C VAL A 140 -3.33 7.32 -7.83
N LEU A 141 -4.08 7.71 -6.80
CA LEU A 141 -5.51 8.02 -6.91
C LEU A 141 -5.75 9.33 -7.67
N LEU A 142 -4.91 10.34 -7.46
CA LEU A 142 -4.98 11.62 -8.19
C LEU A 142 -4.73 11.43 -9.68
N LYS A 143 -3.72 10.63 -10.05
CA LYS A 143 -3.45 10.27 -11.44
C LYS A 143 -4.64 9.54 -12.08
N ALA A 144 -5.23 8.58 -11.36
CA ALA A 144 -6.42 7.89 -11.84
C ALA A 144 -7.62 8.83 -12.04
N ALA A 145 -7.78 9.85 -11.18
CA ALA A 145 -8.80 10.88 -11.31
C ALA A 145 -8.56 11.77 -12.53
N GLU A 146 -7.32 12.23 -12.73
CA GLU A 146 -6.91 13.03 -13.89
C GLU A 146 -7.17 12.29 -15.21
N GLU A 147 -6.82 11.01 -15.29
CA GLU A 147 -6.97 10.19 -16.51
C GLU A 147 -8.43 9.98 -16.93
N VAL A 148 -9.38 10.08 -15.99
CA VAL A 148 -10.81 10.03 -16.30
C VAL A 148 -11.48 11.41 -16.23
N SER A 149 -10.70 12.48 -16.05
CA SER A 149 -11.18 13.85 -15.91
C SER A 149 -12.20 14.05 -14.78
N LEU A 150 -11.98 13.38 -13.63
CA LEU A 150 -12.80 13.56 -12.43
C LEU A 150 -12.36 14.81 -11.65
N ASP A 151 -13.33 15.64 -11.25
CA ASP A 151 -13.12 16.77 -10.35
C ASP A 151 -13.12 16.28 -8.89
N ILE A 152 -11.95 16.26 -8.26
CA ILE A 152 -11.79 15.76 -6.89
C ILE A 152 -12.43 16.64 -5.82
N GLU A 153 -12.86 17.86 -6.13
CA GLU A 153 -13.50 18.78 -5.19
C GLU A 153 -15.04 18.72 -5.26
N ARG A 154 -15.59 18.00 -6.25
CA ARG A 154 -17.04 17.85 -6.43
C ARG A 154 -17.55 16.48 -5.96
N PRO A 155 -18.76 16.40 -5.37
CA PRO A 155 -19.37 15.13 -4.98
C PRO A 155 -19.53 14.16 -6.15
N PHE A 156 -19.35 12.85 -5.91
CA PHE A 156 -19.43 11.82 -6.96
C PHE A 156 -20.77 11.81 -7.71
N ARG A 157 -21.88 12.01 -6.99
CA ARG A 157 -23.24 12.03 -7.56
C ARG A 157 -23.45 13.13 -8.61
N GLU A 158 -22.61 14.17 -8.60
CA GLU A 158 -22.73 15.30 -9.51
C GLU A 158 -21.85 15.18 -10.77
N GLN A 159 -21.15 14.05 -10.92
CA GLN A 159 -20.17 13.82 -11.99
C GLN A 159 -20.54 12.66 -12.92
N GLY A 160 -21.74 12.07 -12.74
CA GLY A 160 -22.29 11.06 -13.66
C GLY A 160 -21.42 9.80 -13.79
N ALA A 161 -21.26 9.32 -15.03
CA ALA A 161 -20.54 8.08 -15.33
C ALA A 161 -19.03 8.15 -15.00
N THR A 162 -18.44 9.35 -14.97
CA THR A 162 -17.03 9.57 -14.63
C THR A 162 -16.67 8.97 -13.27
N SER A 163 -17.57 9.11 -12.28
CA SER A 163 -17.42 8.50 -10.96
C SER A 163 -17.31 6.97 -11.03
N GLY A 164 -18.13 6.32 -11.86
CA GLY A 164 -18.08 4.87 -12.05
C GLY A 164 -16.77 4.40 -12.68
N PHE A 165 -16.31 5.08 -13.74
CA PHE A 165 -15.02 4.79 -14.37
C PHE A 165 -13.85 4.99 -13.42
N PHE A 166 -13.88 6.06 -12.62
CA PHE A 166 -12.88 6.30 -11.59
C PHE A 166 -12.83 5.16 -10.57
N ILE A 167 -13.99 4.79 -10.00
CA ILE A 167 -14.07 3.70 -9.00
C ILE A 167 -13.57 2.38 -9.58
N ALA A 168 -13.99 2.01 -10.80
CA ALA A 168 -13.51 0.81 -11.47
C ALA A 168 -11.98 0.79 -11.63
N LYS A 169 -11.40 1.96 -11.91
CA LYS A 169 -9.95 2.12 -12.09
C LYS A 169 -9.16 2.05 -10.78
N ILE A 170 -9.67 2.62 -9.69
CA ILE A 170 -8.96 2.64 -8.40
C ILE A 170 -9.22 1.40 -7.55
N HIS A 171 -10.31 0.66 -7.81
CA HIS A 171 -10.69 -0.52 -7.04
C HIS A 171 -9.54 -1.49 -6.75
N PRO A 172 -8.77 -1.92 -7.75
CA PRO A 172 -7.65 -2.84 -7.51
C PRO A 172 -6.42 -2.17 -6.88
N LEU A 173 -6.33 -0.84 -6.89
CA LEU A 173 -5.16 -0.12 -6.37
C LEU A 173 -5.07 -0.18 -4.84
N PHE A 174 -6.19 -0.37 -4.13
CA PHE A 174 -6.19 -0.48 -2.66
C PHE A 174 -5.42 -1.70 -2.14
N ALA A 175 -5.27 -2.74 -2.96
CA ALA A 175 -4.51 -3.94 -2.60
C ALA A 175 -2.98 -3.72 -2.64
N VAL A 176 -2.52 -2.66 -3.32
CA VAL A 176 -1.10 -2.27 -3.43
C VAL A 176 -0.81 -0.87 -2.88
N TRP A 177 -1.84 -0.17 -2.39
CA TRP A 177 -1.67 1.18 -1.85
C TRP A 177 -1.15 1.10 -0.42
N ASP A 178 0.12 1.44 -0.22
CA ASP A 178 0.77 1.47 1.09
C ASP A 178 0.42 2.74 1.88
N ALA A 179 -0.84 2.83 2.33
CA ALA A 179 -1.24 3.86 3.27
C ALA A 179 -0.82 3.44 4.68
N ARG A 180 -0.28 4.35 5.50
CA ARG A 180 0.09 4.03 6.89
C ARG A 180 -1.05 4.29 7.85
N ALA A 181 -1.43 3.26 8.62
CA ALA A 181 -2.48 3.36 9.63
C ALA A 181 -2.26 2.37 10.78
N THR A 182 -2.80 2.69 11.96
CA THR A 182 -2.85 1.76 13.08
C THR A 182 -4.15 0.95 13.00
N GLN A 183 -4.04 -0.37 12.85
CA GLN A 183 -5.22 -1.24 12.85
C GLN A 183 -5.93 -1.16 14.21
N LEU A 184 -7.25 -0.99 14.21
CA LEU A 184 -8.08 -1.04 15.40
C LEU A 184 -8.38 -2.49 15.79
N THR A 185 -7.66 -2.96 16.81
CA THR A 185 -7.83 -4.26 17.46
C THR A 185 -8.06 -4.06 18.97
N ASP A 186 -8.37 -5.13 19.68
CA ASP A 186 -8.57 -5.10 21.13
C ASP A 186 -7.30 -4.61 21.88
N GLU A 187 -6.12 -4.84 21.33
CA GLU A 187 -4.82 -4.43 21.88
C GLU A 187 -4.49 -2.96 21.59
N THR A 188 -4.80 -2.48 20.39
CA THR A 188 -4.39 -1.14 19.93
C THR A 188 -5.41 -0.05 20.29
N VAL A 189 -6.70 -0.40 20.41
CA VAL A 189 -7.80 0.55 20.64
C VAL A 189 -7.65 1.39 21.91
N ALA A 190 -6.95 0.87 22.93
CA ALA A 190 -6.67 1.60 24.16
C ALA A 190 -5.63 2.72 23.97
N HIS A 191 -4.72 2.56 22.99
CA HIS A 191 -3.53 3.39 22.82
C HIS A 191 -3.62 4.40 21.67
N VAL A 192 -4.74 4.44 20.95
CA VAL A 192 -4.92 5.40 19.85
C VAL A 192 -4.92 6.85 20.36
N GLN A 193 -4.43 7.76 19.52
CA GLN A 193 -4.26 9.16 19.83
C GLN A 193 -5.08 10.06 18.90
N HIS A 194 -5.40 11.27 19.38
CA HIS A 194 -6.10 12.27 18.58
C HIS A 194 -5.27 12.69 17.35
N GLY A 195 -5.88 12.61 16.17
CA GLY A 195 -5.27 12.87 14.87
C GLY A 195 -4.61 11.63 14.22
N GLN A 196 -4.55 10.49 14.91
CA GLN A 196 -3.95 9.27 14.37
C GLN A 196 -4.79 8.71 13.22
N MET A 197 -4.11 8.22 12.17
CA MET A 197 -4.76 7.48 11.10
C MET A 197 -4.96 6.03 11.57
N VAL A 198 -6.20 5.56 11.50
CA VAL A 198 -6.59 4.24 11.94
C VAL A 198 -7.22 3.45 10.80
N ALA A 199 -6.90 2.17 10.75
CA ALA A 199 -7.53 1.20 9.88
C ALA A 199 -8.54 0.39 10.68
N PHE A 200 -9.62 -0.02 10.05
CA PHE A 200 -10.62 -0.86 10.67
C PHE A 200 -11.08 -1.92 9.69
N GLU A 201 -11.45 -3.07 10.24
CA GLU A 201 -12.19 -4.11 9.56
C GLU A 201 -13.07 -4.80 10.60
N GLN A 202 -14.34 -4.42 10.65
CA GLN A 202 -15.22 -4.82 11.76
C GLN A 202 -16.62 -5.09 11.26
N SER A 203 -17.36 -5.94 12.00
CA SER A 203 -18.80 -6.04 11.85
C SER A 203 -19.46 -4.78 12.45
N MET A 204 -20.07 -3.94 11.61
CA MET A 204 -20.61 -2.65 12.02
C MET A 204 -22.10 -2.53 11.72
N ARG A 205 -22.78 -1.65 12.47
CA ARG A 205 -24.12 -1.17 12.13
C ARG A 205 -24.08 0.29 11.69
N ALA A 206 -24.89 0.62 10.70
CA ALA A 206 -25.07 2.01 10.29
C ALA A 206 -26.14 2.71 11.13
N ARG A 207 -25.93 4.01 11.42
CA ARG A 207 -26.90 4.88 12.10
C ARG A 207 -27.09 6.16 11.31
N ASN A 208 -28.26 6.79 11.48
CA ASN A 208 -28.63 8.05 10.83
C ASN A 208 -28.54 8.02 9.29
N THR A 209 -28.92 6.89 8.68
CA THR A 209 -28.78 6.68 7.23
C THR A 209 -30.09 6.82 6.43
N SER A 210 -31.22 7.08 7.10
CA SER A 210 -32.53 7.18 6.46
C SER A 210 -32.58 8.27 5.38
N SER A 211 -31.91 9.40 5.60
CA SER A 211 -31.88 10.54 4.67
C SER A 211 -30.93 10.33 3.49
N LEU A 212 -30.05 9.32 3.49
CA LEU A 212 -29.09 9.12 2.41
C LEU A 212 -29.79 8.99 1.04
N PRO A 213 -29.22 9.51 -0.05
CA PRO A 213 -27.91 10.19 -0.13
C PRO A 213 -27.96 11.68 0.21
N VAL A 214 -29.10 12.20 0.70
CA VAL A 214 -29.25 13.60 1.07
C VAL A 214 -28.56 13.85 2.41
N MET A 215 -27.72 14.88 2.41
CA MET A 215 -27.04 15.33 3.62
C MET A 215 -28.02 15.72 4.72
N PRO A 216 -27.79 15.29 5.97
CA PRO A 216 -28.61 15.71 7.09
C PRO A 216 -28.42 17.22 7.33
N LYS A 217 -29.40 17.83 8.02
CA LYS A 217 -29.35 19.26 8.37
C LYS A 217 -28.17 19.64 9.27
N SER A 218 -27.63 18.66 10.00
CA SER A 218 -26.48 18.83 10.90
C SER A 218 -25.59 17.60 10.79
N MET A 219 -24.28 17.85 10.83
CA MET A 219 -23.25 16.81 10.81
C MET A 219 -22.62 16.58 12.20
N SER A 220 -23.34 16.95 13.27
CA SER A 220 -22.97 16.55 14.65
C SER A 220 -22.99 15.03 14.80
N TRP A 221 -22.31 14.49 15.82
CA TRP A 221 -22.20 13.04 16.03
C TRP A 221 -23.55 12.35 16.23
N GLU A 222 -24.55 13.08 16.72
CA GLU A 222 -25.91 12.59 16.97
C GLU A 222 -26.72 12.47 15.68
N ASN A 223 -26.42 13.30 14.68
CA ASN A 223 -27.23 13.45 13.47
C ASN A 223 -26.55 12.92 12.20
N ALA A 224 -25.22 12.95 12.16
CA ALA A 224 -24.45 12.54 10.99
C ALA A 224 -24.59 11.03 10.74
N PRO A 225 -24.58 10.60 9.46
CA PRO A 225 -24.49 9.20 9.13
C PRO A 225 -23.17 8.64 9.64
N GLN A 226 -23.25 7.47 10.28
CA GLN A 226 -22.09 6.87 10.93
C GLN A 226 -22.17 5.35 10.95
N LEU A 227 -21.02 4.69 10.86
CA LEU A 227 -20.85 3.28 11.19
C LEU A 227 -20.46 3.17 12.66
N VAL A 228 -20.97 2.13 13.33
CA VAL A 228 -20.72 1.92 14.76
C VAL A 228 -20.40 0.45 15.00
N CYS A 229 -19.34 0.20 15.76
CA CYS A 229 -18.97 -1.09 16.30
C CYS A 229 -18.39 -0.95 17.71
N THR A 230 -18.09 -2.08 18.33
CA THR A 230 -17.33 -2.15 19.58
C THR A 230 -16.02 -2.86 19.28
N VAL A 231 -14.90 -2.29 19.76
CA VAL A 231 -13.56 -2.89 19.69
C VAL A 231 -12.99 -2.86 21.10
N GLY A 232 -12.63 -4.03 21.63
CA GLY A 232 -12.34 -4.23 23.04
C GLY A 232 -13.46 -3.69 23.93
N LYS A 233 -13.11 -2.73 24.79
CA LYS A 233 -14.06 -2.09 25.73
C LYS A 233 -14.63 -0.76 25.23
N ARG A 234 -14.23 -0.30 24.04
CA ARG A 234 -14.60 1.01 23.51
C ARG A 234 -15.56 0.89 22.34
N LYS A 235 -16.51 1.81 22.28
CA LYS A 235 -17.41 1.96 21.13
C LYS A 235 -16.74 2.88 20.11
N VAL A 236 -16.58 2.39 18.89
CA VAL A 236 -16.00 3.16 17.78
C VAL A 236 -17.14 3.72 16.94
N ARG A 237 -17.14 5.04 16.73
CA ARG A 237 -18.14 5.77 15.94
C ARG A 237 -17.44 6.41 14.75
N ILE A 238 -17.76 5.95 13.56
CA ILE A 238 -17.12 6.36 12.31
C ILE A 238 -18.10 7.21 11.51
N ARG A 239 -17.96 8.53 11.57
CA ARG A 239 -18.79 9.47 10.80
C ARG A 239 -18.28 9.59 9.38
N PHE A 240 -19.20 9.70 8.43
CA PHE A 240 -18.88 9.96 7.02
C PHE A 240 -19.83 10.98 6.41
N ASP A 241 -19.51 11.46 5.22
CA ASP A 241 -20.25 12.47 4.47
C ASP A 241 -21.03 11.83 3.31
N ALA A 242 -22.33 12.09 3.20
CA ALA A 242 -23.16 11.47 2.17
C ALA A 242 -22.74 11.90 0.74
N ASP A 243 -22.06 13.04 0.59
CA ASP A 243 -21.60 13.56 -0.70
C ASP A 243 -20.51 12.70 -1.35
N TRP A 244 -19.79 11.92 -0.54
CA TRP A 244 -18.66 11.10 -0.96
C TRP A 244 -18.96 9.60 -0.99
N ILE A 245 -20.25 9.23 -0.97
CA ILE A 245 -20.70 7.87 -1.29
C ILE A 245 -20.53 7.67 -2.80
N THR A 246 -19.94 6.54 -3.20
CA THR A 246 -19.41 6.37 -4.56
C THR A 246 -20.49 6.18 -5.62
N THR A 247 -21.48 5.31 -5.37
CA THR A 247 -22.56 4.98 -6.32
C THR A 247 -23.90 4.76 -5.59
N ALA A 248 -24.97 4.45 -6.34
CA ALA A 248 -26.30 4.21 -5.77
C ALA A 248 -26.37 2.92 -4.94
N THR A 249 -25.63 1.87 -5.32
CA THR A 249 -25.65 0.57 -4.63
C THR A 249 -25.15 0.67 -3.17
N PRO A 250 -23.99 1.31 -2.87
CA PRO A 250 -23.55 1.60 -1.51
C PRO A 250 -24.57 2.33 -0.64
N VAL A 251 -25.39 3.23 -1.21
CA VAL A 251 -26.46 3.89 -0.44
C VAL A 251 -27.47 2.87 0.08
N VAL A 252 -27.83 1.88 -0.74
CA VAL A 252 -28.74 0.80 -0.37
C VAL A 252 -28.09 -0.09 0.69
N ASP A 253 -26.84 -0.49 0.49
CA ASP A 253 -26.12 -1.37 1.41
C ASP A 253 -25.93 -0.74 2.79
N ILE A 254 -25.50 0.53 2.83
CA ILE A 254 -25.35 1.31 4.07
C ILE A 254 -26.71 1.47 4.77
N LYS A 255 -27.81 1.65 4.04
CA LYS A 255 -29.16 1.68 4.64
C LYS A 255 -29.56 0.31 5.20
N SER A 256 -29.25 -0.77 4.50
CA SER A 256 -29.47 -2.14 5.00
C SER A 256 -28.65 -2.43 6.26
N ALA A 257 -27.45 -1.88 6.37
CA ALA A 257 -26.57 -2.00 7.54
C ALA A 257 -27.17 -1.36 8.82
N ALA A 258 -28.27 -0.61 8.72
CA ALA A 258 -29.01 -0.14 9.90
C ALA A 258 -29.80 -1.27 10.59
N ARG A 259 -30.18 -2.32 9.84
CA ARG A 259 -31.01 -3.44 10.33
C ARG A 259 -30.18 -4.69 10.62
N ARG A 260 -29.15 -4.95 9.83
CA ARG A 260 -28.21 -6.07 9.98
C ARG A 260 -26.79 -5.55 10.09
N SER A 261 -25.92 -6.22 10.85
CA SER A 261 -24.51 -5.87 10.83
C SER A 261 -23.89 -6.28 9.48
N VAL A 262 -22.97 -5.46 8.98
CA VAL A 262 -22.21 -5.70 7.75
C VAL A 262 -20.74 -5.48 8.07
N VAL A 263 -19.85 -6.29 7.48
CA VAL A 263 -18.41 -6.09 7.65
C VAL A 263 -17.96 -4.94 6.76
N TYR A 264 -17.35 -3.94 7.38
CA TYR A 264 -16.75 -2.81 6.69
C TYR A 264 -15.27 -2.75 6.99
N ALA A 265 -14.48 -2.51 5.95
CA ALA A 265 -13.05 -2.24 6.03
C ALA A 265 -12.75 -0.82 5.53
N GLY A 266 -11.73 -0.15 6.08
CA GLY A 266 -11.36 1.17 5.61
C GLY A 266 -10.38 1.93 6.48
N LEU A 267 -10.22 3.21 6.14
CA LEU A 267 -9.35 4.16 6.82
C LEU A 267 -10.16 5.33 7.37
N GLY A 268 -9.74 5.80 8.54
CA GLY A 268 -10.29 7.00 9.16
C GLY A 268 -9.27 7.68 10.06
N GLN A 269 -9.54 8.93 10.40
CA GLN A 269 -8.73 9.69 11.33
C GLN A 269 -9.44 9.81 12.68
N VAL A 270 -8.72 9.58 13.78
CA VAL A 270 -9.25 9.81 15.13
C VAL A 270 -9.38 11.31 15.37
N VAL A 271 -10.60 11.76 15.69
CA VAL A 271 -10.93 13.19 15.89
C VAL A 271 -11.52 13.47 17.27
N GLY A 272 -11.61 12.45 18.12
CA GLY A 272 -12.01 12.57 19.50
C GLY A 272 -11.90 11.23 20.22
N ILE A 273 -11.59 11.29 21.52
CA ILE A 273 -11.46 10.12 22.38
C ILE A 273 -12.08 10.46 23.73
N THR A 274 -12.89 9.56 24.26
CA THR A 274 -13.33 9.55 25.65
C THR A 274 -12.93 8.22 26.29
N ASP A 275 -13.24 8.03 27.57
CA ASP A 275 -12.97 6.76 28.25
C ASP A 275 -13.69 5.57 27.59
N THR A 276 -14.87 5.82 27.01
CA THR A 276 -15.78 4.78 26.48
C THR A 276 -15.96 4.81 24.96
N GLU A 277 -15.69 5.93 24.29
CA GLU A 277 -15.92 6.09 22.85
C GLU A 277 -14.69 6.61 22.12
N ILE A 278 -14.50 6.15 20.88
CA ILE A 278 -13.56 6.71 19.92
C ILE A 278 -14.35 7.26 18.74
N PHE A 279 -14.05 8.51 18.39
CA PHE A 279 -14.67 9.23 17.31
C PHE A 279 -13.72 9.27 16.12
N VAL A 280 -14.13 8.64 15.03
CA VAL A 280 -13.35 8.52 13.80
C VAL A 280 -14.07 9.23 12.68
N SER A 281 -13.32 10.03 11.93
CA SER A 281 -13.80 10.63 10.70
C SER A 281 -13.31 9.81 9.52
N ALA A 282 -14.24 9.23 8.76
CA ALA A 282 -13.90 8.36 7.65
C ALA A 282 -13.13 9.12 6.55
N ARG A 283 -12.17 8.41 5.95
CA ARG A 283 -11.50 8.82 4.71
C ARG A 283 -11.96 7.95 3.55
N LEU A 284 -12.07 6.65 3.79
CA LEU A 284 -12.64 5.68 2.86
C LEU A 284 -13.14 4.46 3.61
N PHE A 285 -14.14 3.79 3.07
CA PHE A 285 -14.49 2.44 3.48
C PHE A 285 -15.26 1.71 2.39
N GLY A 286 -15.31 0.40 2.53
CA GLY A 286 -16.02 -0.50 1.64
C GLY A 286 -16.24 -1.84 2.30
N GLN A 287 -16.85 -2.76 1.57
CA GLN A 287 -17.00 -4.14 2.02
C GLN A 287 -15.77 -4.92 1.55
N PRO A 288 -15.05 -5.63 2.44
CA PRO A 288 -13.89 -6.42 2.04
C PRO A 288 -14.32 -7.56 1.10
N GLN A 289 -13.44 -7.94 0.18
CA GLN A 289 -13.67 -9.06 -0.72
C GLN A 289 -13.56 -10.37 0.05
N THR A 290 -14.55 -11.26 -0.12
CA THR A 290 -14.47 -12.63 0.41
C THR A 290 -13.77 -13.56 -0.58
N SER A 291 -13.28 -14.70 -0.08
CA SER A 291 -12.61 -15.71 -0.90
C SER A 291 -13.52 -16.25 -2.01
N GLU A 292 -14.80 -16.47 -1.72
CA GLU A 292 -15.79 -16.93 -2.70
C GLU A 292 -16.01 -15.89 -3.80
N SER A 293 -16.11 -14.61 -3.43
CA SER A 293 -16.26 -13.53 -4.41
C SER A 293 -15.03 -13.43 -5.30
N ALA A 294 -13.83 -13.53 -4.72
CA ALA A 294 -12.58 -13.48 -5.45
C ALA A 294 -12.44 -14.67 -6.43
N MET A 295 -12.77 -15.89 -5.99
CA MET A 295 -12.81 -17.07 -6.88
C MET A 295 -13.83 -16.88 -8.00
N TRP A 296 -15.03 -16.36 -7.69
CA TRP A 296 -16.04 -16.09 -8.71
C TRP A 296 -15.59 -15.06 -9.73
N ASP A 297 -14.94 -13.98 -9.30
CA ASP A 297 -14.40 -12.97 -10.20
C ASP A 297 -13.33 -13.56 -11.12
N TYR A 298 -12.43 -14.40 -10.59
CA TYR A 298 -11.48 -15.16 -11.40
C TYR A 298 -12.18 -16.03 -12.45
N LEU A 299 -13.16 -16.85 -12.06
CA LEU A 299 -13.89 -17.73 -12.99
C LEU A 299 -14.61 -16.95 -14.11
N LYS A 300 -15.01 -15.71 -13.86
CA LYS A 300 -15.64 -14.83 -14.86
C LYS A 300 -14.64 -14.19 -15.81
N SER A 301 -13.42 -13.91 -15.37
CA SER A 301 -12.41 -13.18 -16.15
C SER A 301 -11.32 -14.06 -16.76
N SER A 302 -11.16 -15.28 -16.26
CA SER A 302 -10.13 -16.22 -16.70
C SER A 302 -10.30 -16.60 -18.16
N ARG A 303 -9.18 -16.77 -18.87
CA ARG A 303 -9.18 -17.38 -20.21
C ARG A 303 -8.94 -18.88 -20.15
N ASN A 304 -8.31 -19.35 -19.08
CA ASN A 304 -8.06 -20.77 -18.83
C ASN A 304 -8.78 -21.20 -17.53
N PRO A 305 -9.81 -22.06 -17.59
CA PRO A 305 -10.43 -22.57 -16.37
C PRO A 305 -9.35 -23.36 -15.63
N GLY A 306 -8.85 -22.80 -14.52
CA GLY A 306 -7.72 -23.32 -13.77
C GLY A 306 -7.85 -24.81 -13.40
N PRO A 307 -6.82 -25.40 -12.77
CA PRO A 307 -6.78 -26.83 -12.54
C PRO A 307 -8.01 -27.31 -11.76
N ASP A 308 -8.46 -28.55 -11.99
CA ASP A 308 -9.58 -29.17 -11.27
C ASP A 308 -9.40 -29.17 -9.74
N THR A 309 -8.16 -28.97 -9.28
CA THR A 309 -7.79 -28.85 -7.88
C THR A 309 -8.02 -27.47 -7.28
N LEU A 310 -8.45 -26.45 -8.03
CA LEU A 310 -8.63 -25.09 -7.52
C LEU A 310 -9.73 -25.01 -6.44
N LEU A 311 -9.46 -24.39 -5.29
CA LEU A 311 -10.46 -24.14 -4.24
C LEU A 311 -10.61 -22.67 -3.89
N VAL A 312 -11.70 -22.37 -3.20
CA VAL A 312 -11.93 -21.08 -2.52
C VAL A 312 -10.77 -20.69 -1.60
N ASP A 313 -10.12 -21.66 -0.94
CA ASP A 313 -8.99 -21.40 -0.04
C ASP A 313 -7.77 -20.82 -0.77
N ASP A 314 -7.64 -21.04 -2.08
CA ASP A 314 -6.57 -20.40 -2.88
C ASP A 314 -6.83 -18.89 -3.10
N PHE A 315 -8.02 -18.40 -2.74
CA PHE A 315 -8.46 -17.01 -2.90
C PHE A 315 -8.62 -16.24 -1.59
N VAL A 316 -8.06 -16.75 -0.49
CA VAL A 316 -8.04 -16.08 0.82
C VAL A 316 -7.49 -14.66 0.73
N ASN A 317 -8.07 -13.76 1.52
CA ASN A 317 -7.67 -12.36 1.63
C ASN A 317 -6.74 -12.21 2.83
N GLU A 318 -5.44 -12.46 2.64
CA GLU A 318 -4.43 -12.33 3.70
C GLU A 318 -4.27 -10.87 4.18
N LEU A 319 -4.85 -9.90 3.45
CA LEU A 319 -4.97 -8.51 3.89
C LEU A 319 -6.11 -8.29 4.90
N SER A 320 -7.02 -9.26 5.03
CA SER A 320 -8.11 -9.23 6.00
C SER A 320 -7.58 -9.62 7.37
N THR A 321 -7.81 -8.74 8.34
CA THR A 321 -7.52 -8.97 9.76
C THR A 321 -8.58 -9.82 10.46
N LEU A 322 -9.75 -10.00 9.83
CA LEU A 322 -10.80 -10.91 10.32
C LEU A 322 -10.52 -12.37 9.93
N GLN A 323 -9.69 -12.59 8.91
CA GLN A 323 -9.18 -13.91 8.57
C GLN A 323 -7.97 -14.19 9.46
N GLN A 324 -8.19 -14.88 10.59
CA GLN A 324 -7.11 -15.55 11.33
C GLN A 324 -6.42 -16.55 10.38
N PRO A 325 -5.10 -16.79 10.56
CA PRO A 325 -4.18 -17.12 9.47
C PRO A 325 -4.64 -18.36 8.71
N PRO A 326 -4.16 -18.58 7.47
CA PRO A 326 -4.22 -19.91 6.89
C PRO A 326 -3.74 -20.87 7.96
N SER A 327 -4.64 -21.75 8.39
CA SER A 327 -4.31 -22.89 9.19
C SER A 327 -3.24 -23.61 8.40
N LYS A 328 -1.95 -23.42 8.74
CA LYS A 328 -0.91 -24.27 8.18
C LYS A 328 -1.32 -25.68 8.56
N PRO A 329 -1.61 -26.60 7.61
CA PRO A 329 -1.12 -27.92 7.87
C PRO A 329 0.40 -27.73 7.92
N VAL A 330 0.99 -27.96 9.09
CA VAL A 330 2.38 -28.42 9.10
C VAL A 330 2.32 -29.73 8.32
N LEU A 331 2.47 -29.64 7.00
CA LEU A 331 2.90 -30.78 6.23
C LEU A 331 4.24 -31.14 6.87
N ASN A 332 4.26 -32.31 7.49
CA ASN A 332 5.43 -32.87 8.13
C ASN A 332 6.37 -33.30 6.98
N HIS A 333 6.87 -32.34 6.20
CA HIS A 333 7.94 -32.57 5.24
C HIS A 333 9.13 -33.01 6.09
N GLY A 334 9.63 -34.22 5.83
CA GLY A 334 10.77 -34.75 6.56
C GLY A 334 11.88 -33.70 6.58
N ALA A 335 12.43 -33.41 7.76
CA ALA A 335 13.38 -32.33 8.05
C ALA A 335 14.74 -32.41 7.30
N THR A 336 14.82 -33.22 6.25
CA THR A 336 16.02 -33.58 5.48
C THR A 336 15.92 -33.30 3.99
N GLU A 337 14.73 -33.03 3.42
CA GLU A 337 14.63 -32.69 1.99
C GLU A 337 14.93 -31.19 1.78
N LEU A 338 15.92 -30.89 0.96
CA LEU A 338 16.22 -29.53 0.52
C LEU A 338 15.36 -29.20 -0.69
N LYS A 339 14.82 -27.98 -0.68
CA LYS A 339 13.90 -27.44 -1.67
C LYS A 339 14.49 -26.20 -2.33
N THR A 340 13.83 -25.79 -3.40
CA THR A 340 14.02 -24.49 -4.05
C THR A 340 12.77 -23.65 -3.79
N VAL A 341 12.95 -22.40 -3.40
CA VAL A 341 11.85 -21.45 -3.17
C VAL A 341 12.10 -20.16 -3.93
N ALA A 342 11.03 -19.53 -4.41
CA ALA A 342 11.07 -18.23 -5.06
C ALA A 342 10.41 -17.19 -4.16
N LEU A 343 11.17 -16.18 -3.75
CA LEU A 343 10.71 -15.02 -3.01
C LEU A 343 10.38 -13.90 -4.00
N HIS A 344 9.24 -13.24 -3.83
CA HIS A 344 8.75 -12.19 -4.72
C HIS A 344 8.82 -10.83 -4.03
N PHE A 345 9.23 -9.80 -4.78
CA PHE A 345 9.41 -8.44 -4.29
C PHE A 345 8.76 -7.44 -5.24
N ASP A 346 8.26 -6.33 -4.68
CA ASP A 346 7.93 -5.12 -5.44
C ASP A 346 9.23 -4.47 -5.92
N GLU A 347 9.59 -4.73 -7.18
CA GLU A 347 10.81 -4.23 -7.82
C GLU A 347 10.83 -2.70 -7.90
N ASP A 348 9.66 -2.07 -7.99
CA ASP A 348 9.54 -0.61 -8.05
C ASP A 348 9.85 0.06 -6.69
N ALA A 349 9.93 -0.73 -5.61
CA ALA A 349 10.17 -0.26 -4.25
C ALA A 349 11.59 -0.54 -3.74
N VAL A 350 12.47 -1.12 -4.56
CA VAL A 350 13.85 -1.44 -4.20
C VAL A 350 14.85 -0.68 -5.06
N ILE A 351 15.99 -0.34 -4.47
CA ILE A 351 17.15 0.12 -5.23
C ILE A 351 17.99 -1.09 -5.69
N PRO A 352 18.87 -0.94 -6.70
CA PRO A 352 19.73 -2.03 -7.15
C PRO A 352 20.46 -2.72 -5.97
N GLU A 353 20.49 -4.05 -5.99
CA GLU A 353 21.15 -4.93 -5.01
C GLU A 353 20.60 -4.89 -3.57
N GLN A 354 19.53 -4.13 -3.32
CA GLN A 354 18.90 -4.11 -2.00
C GLN A 354 18.34 -5.48 -1.62
N ILE A 355 17.72 -6.19 -2.57
CA ILE A 355 17.14 -7.52 -2.35
C ILE A 355 18.21 -8.50 -1.90
N GLU A 356 19.34 -8.56 -2.61
CA GLU A 356 20.48 -9.41 -2.30
C GLU A 356 21.02 -9.13 -0.90
N ARG A 357 21.26 -7.85 -0.57
CA ARG A 357 21.82 -7.46 0.74
C ARG A 357 20.90 -7.85 1.89
N GLU A 358 19.61 -7.56 1.77
CA GLU A 358 18.61 -7.92 2.78
C GLU A 358 18.47 -9.44 2.91
N LEU A 359 18.37 -10.15 1.78
CA LEU A 359 18.18 -11.59 1.73
C LEU A 359 19.39 -12.36 2.27
N PHE A 360 20.61 -12.00 1.87
CA PHE A 360 21.82 -12.70 2.31
C PHE A 360 22.01 -12.57 3.82
N ALA A 361 21.79 -11.38 4.38
CA ALA A 361 21.81 -11.19 5.83
C ALA A 361 20.82 -12.13 6.55
N GLN A 362 19.63 -12.35 5.97
CA GLN A 362 18.65 -13.28 6.55
C GLN A 362 19.01 -14.75 6.33
N ILE A 363 19.59 -15.13 5.19
CA ILE A 363 20.08 -16.50 4.95
C ILE A 363 21.19 -16.84 5.95
N LEU A 364 22.14 -15.93 6.19
CA LEU A 364 23.21 -16.10 7.17
C LEU A 364 22.68 -16.25 8.61
N ARG A 365 21.50 -15.72 8.90
CA ARG A 365 20.83 -15.84 10.21
C ARG A 365 20.01 -17.12 10.33
N VAL A 366 19.27 -17.50 9.29
CA VAL A 366 18.27 -18.59 9.33
C VAL A 366 18.89 -19.95 9.02
N VAL A 367 19.85 -20.00 8.09
CA VAL A 367 20.50 -21.26 7.68
C VAL A 367 21.76 -21.46 8.50
N PRO A 368 21.85 -22.52 9.34
CA PRO A 368 23.04 -22.77 10.15
C PRO A 368 24.29 -22.94 9.29
N GLU A 369 25.42 -22.37 9.73
CA GLU A 369 26.68 -22.32 8.98
C GLU A 369 27.12 -23.70 8.44
N PHE A 370 27.07 -24.74 9.27
CA PHE A 370 27.45 -26.10 8.89
C PHE A 370 26.53 -26.78 7.86
N ARG A 371 25.34 -26.22 7.61
CA ARG A 371 24.40 -26.65 6.55
C ARG A 371 24.27 -25.63 5.42
N ARG A 372 25.07 -24.57 5.44
CA ARG A 372 24.96 -23.49 4.45
C ARG A 372 25.70 -23.90 3.18
N ASP A 373 24.93 -24.35 2.21
CA ASP A 373 25.29 -24.45 0.79
C ASP A 373 24.05 -24.06 0.00
N VAL A 374 23.86 -22.75 -0.14
CA VAL A 374 22.63 -22.14 -0.66
C VAL A 374 22.97 -21.38 -1.93
N ARG A 375 22.23 -21.61 -3.00
CA ARG A 375 22.39 -20.88 -4.26
C ARG A 375 21.27 -19.87 -4.44
N VAL A 376 21.61 -18.69 -4.96
CA VAL A 376 20.65 -17.61 -5.15
C VAL A 376 20.74 -17.01 -6.55
N ALA A 377 19.58 -16.83 -7.19
CA ALA A 377 19.39 -16.02 -8.38
C ALA A 377 18.46 -14.85 -8.05
N VAL A 378 18.80 -13.64 -8.48
CA VAL A 378 17.90 -12.47 -8.37
C VAL A 378 17.71 -11.87 -9.76
N TYR A 379 16.45 -11.72 -10.18
CA TYR A 379 16.10 -11.28 -11.52
C TYR A 379 14.67 -10.73 -11.58
N SER A 380 14.37 -9.92 -12.59
CA SER A 380 13.01 -9.43 -12.83
C SER A 380 12.14 -10.54 -13.43
N MET A 381 10.91 -10.70 -12.93
CA MET A 381 9.93 -11.65 -13.44
C MET A 381 9.62 -11.35 -14.92
N PRO A 382 9.82 -12.31 -15.84
CA PRO A 382 9.80 -12.05 -17.28
C PRO A 382 8.43 -11.62 -17.80
N LEU A 383 7.35 -12.02 -17.10
CA LEU A 383 5.98 -11.84 -17.55
C LEU A 383 5.34 -10.51 -17.13
N THR A 384 5.95 -9.77 -16.21
CA THR A 384 5.28 -8.61 -15.60
C THR A 384 4.95 -7.51 -16.59
N ARG A 385 5.83 -7.24 -17.56
CA ARG A 385 5.57 -6.24 -18.61
C ARG A 385 4.49 -6.69 -19.60
N VAL A 386 4.46 -7.98 -19.91
CA VAL A 386 3.47 -8.58 -20.83
C VAL A 386 2.09 -8.67 -20.18
N ALA A 387 2.02 -8.90 -18.87
CA ALA A 387 0.77 -8.85 -18.12
C ALA A 387 0.13 -7.45 -18.16
N LYS A 388 0.95 -6.40 -18.03
CA LYS A 388 0.52 -5.00 -18.08
C LYS A 388 0.02 -4.56 -19.46
N SER A 389 0.46 -5.21 -20.55
CA SER A 389 -0.05 -4.94 -21.90
C SER A 389 -1.39 -5.64 -22.18
N GLY A 390 -1.87 -6.51 -21.28
CA GLY A 390 -3.14 -7.23 -21.41
C GLY A 390 -3.10 -8.45 -22.34
N VAL A 391 -1.90 -8.86 -22.77
CA VAL A 391 -1.70 -10.06 -23.60
C VAL A 391 -2.01 -11.31 -22.78
N ILE A 392 -1.44 -11.40 -21.57
CA ILE A 392 -1.70 -12.48 -20.61
C ILE A 392 -2.61 -11.98 -19.48
N VAL A 393 -3.42 -12.89 -18.94
CA VAL A 393 -4.30 -12.59 -17.80
C VAL A 393 -3.50 -12.85 -16.51
N PRO A 394 -3.25 -11.83 -15.66
CA PRO A 394 -2.43 -12.00 -14.46
C PRO A 394 -2.95 -13.04 -13.47
N SER A 395 -4.28 -13.21 -13.39
CA SER A 395 -4.88 -14.21 -12.50
C SER A 395 -4.58 -15.64 -12.93
N ASP A 396 -4.49 -15.88 -14.24
CA ASP A 396 -4.23 -17.21 -14.80
C ASP A 396 -2.78 -17.59 -14.52
N VAL A 397 -1.86 -16.62 -14.64
CA VAL A 397 -0.47 -16.76 -14.21
C VAL A 397 -0.38 -17.05 -12.70
N ALA A 398 -1.10 -16.28 -11.87
CA ALA A 398 -1.12 -16.49 -10.42
C ALA A 398 -1.66 -17.87 -10.01
N VAL A 399 -2.72 -18.35 -10.67
CA VAL A 399 -3.27 -19.71 -10.47
C VAL A 399 -2.25 -20.77 -10.91
N GLY A 400 -1.58 -20.57 -12.05
CA GLY A 400 -0.54 -21.48 -12.52
C GLY A 400 0.66 -21.59 -11.57
N ILE A 401 1.02 -20.50 -10.88
CA ILE A 401 2.08 -20.49 -9.87
C ILE A 401 1.63 -21.12 -8.55
N LEU A 402 0.43 -20.77 -8.07
CA LEU A 402 0.07 -21.04 -6.67
C LEU A 402 -0.86 -22.23 -6.50
N ALA A 403 -1.66 -22.58 -7.50
CA ALA A 403 -2.74 -23.56 -7.38
C ALA A 403 -2.63 -24.75 -8.35
N ALA A 404 -1.60 -24.78 -9.20
CA ALA A 404 -1.31 -25.90 -10.10
C ALA A 404 -1.07 -27.22 -9.38
N LYS A 405 -0.53 -27.17 -8.14
CA LYS A 405 -0.29 -28.33 -7.29
C LYS A 405 -0.60 -27.99 -5.83
N ARG A 406 -1.18 -28.96 -5.12
CA ARG A 406 -1.82 -28.75 -3.79
C ARG A 406 -0.86 -28.68 -2.63
N ASP A 407 0.15 -29.52 -2.66
CA ASP A 407 1.15 -29.71 -1.63
C ASP A 407 2.35 -28.78 -1.79
N LEU A 408 2.28 -27.84 -2.75
CA LEU A 408 3.27 -26.75 -2.86
C LEU A 408 3.25 -25.91 -1.58
N TRP A 409 4.41 -25.74 -0.98
CA TRP A 409 4.57 -24.72 0.04
C TRP A 409 4.43 -23.33 -0.58
N LYS A 410 3.60 -22.47 0.02
CA LYS A 410 3.32 -21.12 -0.47
C LYS A 410 2.88 -20.21 0.66
N THR A 411 3.12 -18.92 0.51
CA THR A 411 2.77 -17.89 1.49
C THR A 411 1.89 -16.79 0.91
N LEU A 412 1.46 -16.94 -0.35
CA LEU A 412 0.64 -16.00 -1.09
C LEU A 412 -0.65 -16.69 -1.53
N ALA A 413 -1.74 -15.95 -1.51
CA ALA A 413 -2.98 -16.33 -2.17
C ALA A 413 -3.00 -15.85 -3.63
N VAL A 414 -3.81 -16.49 -4.47
CA VAL A 414 -3.96 -16.17 -5.91
C VAL A 414 -4.25 -14.69 -6.14
N PRO A 415 -5.19 -14.03 -5.43
CA PRO A 415 -5.49 -12.62 -5.67
C PRO A 415 -4.32 -11.67 -5.37
N GLU A 416 -3.43 -12.03 -4.46
CA GLU A 416 -2.29 -11.19 -4.06
C GLU A 416 -1.23 -11.22 -5.14
N MET A 417 -0.88 -12.43 -5.60
CA MET A 417 -0.01 -12.63 -6.74
C MET A 417 -0.59 -11.97 -8.00
N THR A 418 -1.90 -12.11 -8.23
CA THR A 418 -2.61 -11.45 -9.35
C THR A 418 -2.40 -9.93 -9.31
N THR A 419 -2.61 -9.33 -8.14
CA THR A 419 -2.47 -7.88 -7.97
C THR A 419 -1.02 -7.45 -8.14
N LEU A 420 -0.07 -8.20 -7.58
CA LEU A 420 1.36 -7.93 -7.68
C LEU A 420 1.81 -7.94 -9.15
N ILE A 421 1.49 -9.01 -9.91
CA ILE A 421 1.84 -9.15 -11.32
C ILE A 421 1.23 -8.02 -12.17
N HIS A 422 -0.03 -7.65 -11.91
CA HIS A 422 -0.72 -6.66 -12.71
C HIS A 422 -0.22 -5.23 -12.46
N TYR A 423 0.03 -4.86 -11.20
CA TYR A 423 0.26 -3.45 -10.83
C TYR A 423 1.72 -3.09 -10.54
N LYS A 424 2.59 -4.06 -10.22
CA LYS A 424 3.98 -3.83 -9.85
C LYS A 424 4.93 -4.45 -10.85
N ASN A 425 6.16 -3.96 -10.94
CA ASN A 425 7.25 -4.79 -11.45
C ASN A 425 7.66 -5.78 -10.36
N VAL A 426 7.87 -7.05 -10.71
CA VAL A 426 8.11 -8.11 -9.73
C VAL A 426 9.53 -8.59 -9.88
N ALA A 427 10.32 -8.48 -8.82
CA ALA A 427 11.63 -9.13 -8.74
C ALA A 427 11.47 -10.48 -8.02
N ILE A 428 12.23 -11.47 -8.48
CA ILE A 428 12.28 -12.81 -7.92
C ILE A 428 13.67 -13.01 -7.33
N ALA A 429 13.73 -13.50 -6.09
CA ALA A 429 14.93 -14.13 -5.54
C ALA A 429 14.68 -15.63 -5.38
N LYS A 430 15.25 -16.43 -6.28
CA LYS A 430 15.20 -17.89 -6.21
C LYS A 430 16.30 -18.39 -5.31
N VAL A 431 15.95 -19.16 -4.29
CA VAL A 431 16.84 -19.69 -3.25
C VAL A 431 16.78 -21.22 -3.30
N GLU A 432 17.91 -21.85 -3.61
CA GLU A 432 18.07 -23.30 -3.71
C GLU A 432 18.85 -23.82 -2.50
N GLY A 433 18.48 -25.00 -1.99
CA GLY A 433 19.21 -25.65 -0.90
C GLY A 433 18.70 -25.31 0.49
N VAL A 434 17.41 -25.02 0.64
CA VAL A 434 16.77 -24.72 1.93
C VAL A 434 15.69 -25.73 2.27
N SER A 435 15.54 -26.10 3.53
CA SER A 435 14.38 -26.89 3.99
C SER A 435 13.12 -26.02 4.07
N ILE A 436 11.94 -26.63 4.08
CA ILE A 436 10.66 -25.91 4.25
C ILE A 436 10.62 -25.10 5.55
N GLN A 437 11.16 -25.62 6.66
CA GLN A 437 11.24 -24.86 7.91
C GLN A 437 12.09 -23.60 7.75
N GLN A 438 13.22 -23.69 7.04
CA GLN A 438 14.06 -22.52 6.77
C GLN A 438 13.39 -21.54 5.80
N ALA A 439 12.61 -22.03 4.84
CA ALA A 439 11.80 -21.18 3.96
C ALA A 439 10.72 -20.41 4.76
N ASP A 440 10.07 -21.08 5.71
CA ASP A 440 9.14 -20.47 6.66
C ASP A 440 9.81 -19.40 7.52
N ASP A 441 10.97 -19.72 8.09
CA ASP A 441 11.74 -18.77 8.92
C ASP A 441 12.19 -17.57 8.09
N LEU A 442 12.67 -17.80 6.85
CA LEU A 442 13.00 -16.75 5.87
C LEU A 442 11.80 -15.87 5.56
N HIS A 443 10.64 -16.46 5.26
CA HIS A 443 9.41 -15.71 5.03
C HIS A 443 9.05 -14.79 6.20
N SER A 444 9.11 -15.32 7.42
CA SER A 444 8.81 -14.56 8.64
C SER A 444 9.77 -13.39 8.84
N VAL A 445 11.08 -13.60 8.72
CA VAL A 445 12.03 -12.49 8.89
C VAL A 445 11.97 -11.48 7.74
N MET A 446 11.75 -11.94 6.50
CA MET A 446 11.66 -11.05 5.33
C MET A 446 10.46 -10.11 5.41
N LYS A 447 9.32 -10.56 5.96
CA LYS A 447 8.15 -9.71 6.23
C LYS A 447 8.46 -8.54 7.18
N GLU A 448 9.41 -8.70 8.09
CA GLU A 448 9.79 -7.68 9.06
C GLU A 448 10.85 -6.72 8.52
N VAL A 449 11.83 -7.24 7.77
CA VAL A 449 12.99 -6.44 7.35
C VAL A 449 12.79 -5.74 6.01
N SER A 450 11.93 -6.26 5.13
CA SER A 450 11.80 -5.76 3.76
C SER A 450 10.36 -5.35 3.45
N SER A 451 10.14 -4.04 3.25
CA SER A 451 8.81 -3.52 2.90
C SER A 451 8.37 -3.89 1.47
N SER A 452 9.32 -4.27 0.60
CA SER A 452 9.06 -4.71 -0.77
C SER A 452 8.74 -6.20 -0.87
N TYR A 453 9.08 -7.00 0.14
CA TYR A 453 8.79 -8.44 0.14
C TYR A 453 7.28 -8.70 0.12
N ALA A 454 6.83 -9.46 -0.87
CA ALA A 454 5.42 -9.79 -1.07
C ALA A 454 5.09 -11.20 -0.53
N GLY A 455 5.98 -12.17 -0.74
CA GLY A 455 5.77 -13.56 -0.30
C GLY A 455 6.57 -14.56 -1.11
N ALA A 456 6.36 -15.86 -0.87
CA ALA A 456 7.15 -16.92 -1.49
C ALA A 456 6.34 -18.16 -1.86
N VAL A 457 6.93 -18.99 -2.73
CA VAL A 457 6.40 -20.28 -3.19
C VAL A 457 7.55 -21.27 -3.40
N GLU A 458 7.29 -22.55 -3.16
CA GLU A 458 8.17 -23.65 -3.58
C GLU A 458 8.22 -23.72 -5.11
N VAL A 459 9.41 -23.94 -5.66
CA VAL A 459 9.62 -24.07 -7.10
C VAL A 459 9.56 -25.55 -7.49
N ASP A 460 8.61 -25.91 -8.34
CA ASP A 460 8.51 -27.22 -8.97
C ASP A 460 8.57 -27.04 -10.50
N LEU A 461 9.76 -27.26 -11.09
CA LEU A 461 10.01 -27.02 -12.52
C LEU A 461 9.30 -28.02 -13.45
N GLU A 462 8.62 -29.05 -12.91
CA GLU A 462 7.72 -29.92 -13.68
C GLU A 462 6.41 -29.20 -14.05
N LEU A 463 6.11 -28.08 -13.39
CA LEU A 463 4.96 -27.24 -13.71
C LEU A 463 5.34 -26.20 -14.76
N ASP A 464 4.61 -26.13 -15.86
CA ASP A 464 4.91 -25.23 -16.99
C ASP A 464 5.03 -23.75 -16.56
N ALA A 465 4.14 -23.29 -15.67
CA ALA A 465 4.20 -21.93 -15.14
C ALA A 465 5.47 -21.67 -14.33
N HIS A 466 5.92 -22.65 -13.55
CA HIS A 466 7.13 -22.52 -12.75
C HIS A 466 8.38 -22.58 -13.63
N ARG A 467 8.41 -23.46 -14.63
CA ARG A 467 9.51 -23.48 -15.61
C ARG A 467 9.63 -22.10 -16.28
N LEU A 468 8.53 -21.56 -16.79
CA LEU A 468 8.54 -20.27 -17.48
C LEU A 468 9.00 -19.08 -16.61
N ILE A 469 8.78 -19.13 -15.30
CA ILE A 469 8.98 -17.99 -14.39
C ILE A 469 10.22 -18.15 -13.51
N TYR A 470 10.55 -19.39 -13.12
CA TYR A 470 11.57 -19.70 -12.12
C TYR A 470 12.81 -20.42 -12.69
N GLU A 471 12.82 -20.74 -13.98
CA GLU A 471 14.00 -21.24 -14.68
C GLU A 471 14.97 -20.09 -14.97
N ASP A 472 15.87 -19.85 -14.02
CA ASP A 472 17.01 -18.93 -14.15
C ASP A 472 18.24 -19.52 -13.45
N VAL A 473 19.43 -19.03 -13.76
CA VAL A 473 20.71 -19.54 -13.25
C VAL A 473 21.10 -18.79 -11.97
N ALA A 474 21.52 -19.53 -10.95
CA ALA A 474 22.06 -18.93 -9.73
C ALA A 474 23.35 -18.16 -10.01
N ARG A 475 23.41 -16.93 -9.49
CA ARG A 475 24.56 -16.01 -9.60
C ARG A 475 25.38 -15.94 -8.32
N TYR A 476 24.86 -16.49 -7.23
CA TYR A 476 25.51 -16.47 -5.93
C TYR A 476 25.42 -17.84 -5.27
N ARG A 477 26.44 -18.20 -4.51
CA ARG A 477 26.47 -19.40 -3.67
C ARG A 477 27.05 -19.04 -2.30
N LEU A 478 26.25 -19.21 -1.27
CA LEU A 478 26.63 -18.97 0.12
C LEU A 478 27.06 -20.32 0.72
N VAL A 479 28.32 -20.43 1.10
CA VAL A 479 28.91 -21.67 1.65
C VAL A 479 29.55 -21.36 2.98
N GLN A 480 29.10 -22.01 4.06
CA GLN A 480 29.55 -21.69 5.42
C GLN A 480 29.47 -20.17 5.69
N SER A 481 30.59 -19.47 5.92
CA SER A 481 30.63 -18.03 6.13
C SER A 481 30.94 -17.23 4.86
N ASP A 482 31.10 -17.87 3.71
CA ASP A 482 31.67 -17.28 2.50
C ASP A 482 30.61 -17.03 1.44
N LEU A 483 30.85 -16.01 0.60
CA LEU A 483 30.08 -15.73 -0.59
C LEU A 483 30.91 -16.07 -1.83
N ARG A 484 30.33 -16.87 -2.72
CA ARG A 484 30.90 -17.15 -4.03
C ARG A 484 30.00 -16.60 -5.11
N LEU A 485 30.56 -15.75 -5.97
CA LEU A 485 29.83 -15.19 -7.09
C LEU A 485 30.04 -16.12 -8.29
N LEU A 486 28.94 -16.62 -8.87
CA LEU A 486 28.91 -17.61 -9.94
C LEU A 486 28.82 -16.90 -11.29
N TRP A 487 29.73 -17.20 -12.21
CA TRP A 487 29.82 -16.54 -13.52
C TRP A 487 29.99 -17.52 -14.67
N SER A 488 29.62 -17.08 -15.88
CA SER A 488 29.98 -17.73 -17.13
C SER A 488 31.10 -16.98 -17.87
N GLU A 489 31.92 -17.70 -18.66
CA GLU A 489 32.97 -17.08 -19.49
C GLU A 489 32.42 -16.02 -20.46
N LEU A 490 31.18 -16.21 -20.92
CA LEU A 490 30.48 -15.30 -21.83
C LEU A 490 30.12 -13.96 -21.14
N GLU A 491 29.62 -14.00 -19.90
CA GLU A 491 29.34 -12.78 -19.13
C GLU A 491 30.64 -12.00 -18.86
N ARG A 492 31.73 -12.70 -18.55
CA ARG A 492 33.04 -12.05 -18.35
C ARG A 492 33.52 -11.31 -19.59
N ALA A 493 33.24 -11.84 -20.78
CA ALA A 493 33.57 -11.20 -22.05
C ALA A 493 32.70 -9.96 -22.35
N LEU A 494 31.51 -9.87 -21.76
CA LEU A 494 30.52 -8.81 -22.01
C LEU A 494 30.53 -7.69 -20.95
N SER A 495 30.91 -7.98 -19.69
CA SER A 495 30.79 -7.05 -18.56
C SER A 495 32.02 -6.16 -18.29
N GLY A 496 33.18 -6.44 -18.91
CA GLY A 496 34.36 -5.56 -18.79
C GLY A 496 34.91 -5.40 -17.36
N ASP A 497 35.44 -4.22 -17.02
CA ASP A 497 36.08 -3.90 -15.72
C ASP A 497 35.07 -3.75 -14.55
N ASP A 498 33.75 -3.77 -14.79
CA ASP A 498 32.65 -3.57 -13.81
C ASP A 498 32.46 -4.78 -12.85
N ILE A 499 33.21 -5.87 -13.10
CA ILE A 499 33.10 -7.13 -12.37
C ILE A 499 33.84 -7.07 -11.03
N ASP A 500 35.04 -6.50 -11.01
CA ASP A 500 35.88 -6.43 -9.80
C ASP A 500 35.30 -5.45 -8.75
N ASP A 501 34.53 -4.45 -9.20
CA ASP A 501 33.81 -3.52 -8.34
C ASP A 501 32.77 -4.27 -7.49
N LYS A 502 32.03 -5.23 -8.07
CA LYS A 502 31.04 -6.03 -7.32
C LYS A 502 31.66 -6.89 -6.24
N LEU A 503 32.82 -7.49 -6.50
CA LEU A 503 33.52 -8.29 -5.48
C LEU A 503 33.93 -7.39 -4.31
N SER A 504 34.51 -6.23 -4.62
CA SER A 504 34.95 -5.24 -3.62
C SER A 504 33.78 -4.71 -2.79
N GLU A 505 32.61 -4.49 -3.40
CA GLU A 505 31.40 -4.05 -2.68
C GLU A 505 30.92 -5.08 -1.64
N TRP A 506 30.93 -6.37 -2.00
CA TRP A 506 30.53 -7.42 -1.07
C TRP A 506 31.56 -7.64 0.04
N GLU A 507 32.86 -7.51 -0.25
CA GLU A 507 33.90 -7.52 0.79
C GLU A 507 33.71 -6.36 1.77
N ALA A 508 33.41 -5.16 1.26
CA ALA A 508 33.17 -3.97 2.07
C ALA A 508 31.92 -4.08 2.95
N SER A 509 30.96 -4.96 2.61
CA SER A 509 29.75 -5.18 3.42
C SER A 509 30.05 -5.76 4.81
N GLY A 510 31.16 -6.49 4.97
CA GLY A 510 31.52 -7.18 6.21
C GLY A 510 30.59 -8.33 6.59
N LEU A 511 29.71 -8.79 5.69
CA LEU A 511 28.77 -9.88 5.96
C LEU A 511 29.42 -11.28 5.88
N PHE A 512 30.51 -11.42 5.13
CA PHE A 512 31.10 -12.72 4.79
C PHE A 512 32.55 -12.81 5.27
N GLY A 513 32.99 -14.03 5.59
CA GLY A 513 34.39 -14.33 5.93
C GLY A 513 35.31 -14.18 4.73
N GLN A 514 34.89 -14.68 3.57
CA GLN A 514 35.56 -14.51 2.29
C GLN A 514 34.54 -14.26 1.17
N VAL A 515 34.93 -13.45 0.17
CA VAL A 515 34.19 -13.27 -1.09
C VAL A 515 35.09 -13.68 -2.24
N SER A 516 34.60 -14.53 -3.15
CA SER A 516 35.42 -15.00 -4.29
C SER A 516 34.58 -15.35 -5.51
N TRP A 517 35.24 -15.46 -6.67
CA TRP A 517 34.64 -16.02 -7.88
C TRP A 517 34.63 -17.56 -7.84
N GLU A 518 33.58 -18.18 -8.37
CA GLU A 518 33.50 -19.61 -8.68
C GLU A 518 32.90 -19.79 -10.09
N ASP A 519 33.42 -20.73 -10.87
CA ASP A 519 32.87 -21.05 -12.18
C ASP A 519 31.41 -21.54 -12.03
N GLY A 520 30.48 -20.81 -12.65
CA GLY A 520 29.06 -21.14 -12.64
C GLY A 520 28.70 -22.18 -13.71
N PRO A 521 27.50 -22.80 -13.62
CA PRO A 521 26.95 -23.53 -14.75
C PRO A 521 26.77 -22.54 -15.91
N GLY A 522 27.52 -22.74 -16.99
CA GLY A 522 27.54 -21.81 -18.11
C GLY A 522 26.15 -21.63 -18.72
N LEU A 523 25.76 -20.36 -18.97
CA LEU A 523 24.62 -20.03 -19.81
C LEU A 523 24.82 -20.70 -21.19
N HIS A 524 24.10 -21.78 -21.50
CA HIS A 524 24.14 -22.30 -22.86
C HIS A 524 23.28 -21.38 -23.74
N ASP A 525 23.93 -20.65 -24.67
CA ASP A 525 23.32 -19.77 -25.67
C ASP A 525 22.14 -20.38 -26.49
N ALA A 526 21.97 -21.70 -26.42
CA ALA A 526 20.84 -22.42 -27.00
C ALA A 526 19.54 -22.28 -26.18
N GLU A 527 19.61 -22.15 -24.85
CA GLU A 527 18.46 -22.09 -23.94
C GLU A 527 17.79 -20.72 -23.94
N ILE A 528 18.58 -19.63 -24.06
CA ILE A 528 18.07 -18.26 -24.23
C ILE A 528 17.24 -18.12 -25.53
N ARG A 529 17.57 -18.88 -26.57
CA ARG A 529 16.79 -18.93 -27.83
C ARG A 529 15.62 -19.91 -27.78
N ALA A 530 15.68 -20.93 -26.91
CA ALA A 530 14.58 -21.89 -26.73
C ALA A 530 13.43 -21.28 -25.91
N LEU A 531 13.74 -20.56 -24.82
CA LEU A 531 12.74 -19.91 -23.95
C LEU A 531 11.93 -18.83 -24.66
N GLY A 532 12.54 -18.07 -25.57
CA GLY A 532 11.83 -17.10 -26.41
C GLY A 532 10.88 -17.74 -27.44
N ASN A 533 11.17 -18.96 -27.89
CA ASN A 533 10.37 -19.68 -28.89
C ASN A 533 9.30 -20.57 -28.25
N GLU A 534 9.54 -21.13 -27.06
CA GLU A 534 8.52 -21.86 -26.29
C GLU A 534 7.46 -20.94 -25.70
N PHE A 535 7.83 -19.72 -25.29
CA PHE A 535 6.87 -18.69 -24.88
C PHE A 535 5.87 -18.31 -25.99
N VAL A 536 6.34 -18.23 -27.24
CA VAL A 536 5.49 -18.00 -28.41
C VAL A 536 4.63 -19.23 -28.74
N ARG A 537 5.14 -20.46 -28.49
CA ARG A 537 4.34 -21.69 -28.63
C ARG A 537 3.25 -21.83 -27.58
N TRP A 538 3.54 -21.55 -26.32
CA TRP A 538 2.55 -21.59 -25.23
C TRP A 538 1.39 -20.60 -25.48
N LEU A 539 1.69 -19.40 -26.00
CA LEU A 539 0.66 -18.44 -26.44
C LEU A 539 -0.12 -18.89 -27.69
N ALA A 540 0.41 -19.80 -28.49
CA ALA A 540 -0.19 -20.28 -29.74
C ALA A 540 -0.92 -21.62 -29.61
N GLU A 541 -0.60 -22.44 -28.59
CA GLU A 541 -1.22 -23.75 -28.36
C GLU A 541 -2.57 -23.66 -27.62
N ASP A 542 -2.93 -22.47 -27.09
CA ASP A 542 -4.23 -22.19 -26.46
C ASP A 542 -5.31 -21.70 -27.45
N ASP A 543 -4.95 -21.47 -28.72
CA ASP A 543 -5.92 -21.09 -29.77
C ASP A 543 -6.59 -22.32 -30.43
N ASN A 544 -6.33 -23.53 -29.89
CA ASN A 544 -6.76 -24.79 -30.52
C ASN A 544 -7.25 -25.88 -29.55
N ARG A 545 -7.74 -25.52 -28.36
CA ARG A 545 -8.46 -26.45 -27.46
C ARG A 545 -9.73 -25.85 -26.86
#